data_AF-A0A964W5B4-F1
#
_entry.id   AF-A0A964W5B4-F1
#
_cell.length_a   1.000
_cell.length_b   1.000
_cell.length_c   1.000
_cell.angle_alpha   90.00
_cell.angle_beta   90.00
_cell.angle_gamma   90.00
#
_symmetry.space_group_name_H-M   'P 1'
#
loop_
_entity.id
_entity.type
_entity.pdbx_description
1 polymer ?
#
loop_
_entity_poly.entity_id
_entity_poly.type
_entity_poly.pdbx_seq_one_letter_code
_entity_poly.pdbx_strand_id
1 'polypeptide(L)'
;MVGEGEIIEYIKSLNVKIRGSNLDLIKLAVNDHGGENVKAVIDRALEVDRPRMNYVNGILNNWKIEGYPESCTDSRKNRSIHKQDKYKTLRFNNFEPRNYDYEKLEKELLGWERG
;
A
#
# COMPACT_ATOMS: atom_id res chain seq x y z
N MET A 1 -28.43 2.71 -3.41
CA MET A 1 -27.06 2.75 -2.86
C MET A 1 -26.78 1.37 -2.30
N VAL A 2 -25.82 0.66 -2.86
CA VAL A 2 -25.45 -0.68 -2.39
C VAL A 2 -24.85 -0.57 -1.00
N GLY A 3 -25.53 -1.12 0.00
CA GLY A 3 -25.15 -1.01 1.41
C GLY A 3 -24.13 -2.05 1.86
N GLU A 4 -23.51 -1.84 3.03
CA GLU A 4 -22.54 -2.77 3.63
C GLU A 4 -23.08 -4.20 3.73
N GLY A 5 -24.36 -4.35 4.10
CA GLY A 5 -25.02 -5.66 4.25
C GLY A 5 -25.08 -6.46 2.94
N GLU A 6 -25.40 -5.80 1.83
CA GLU A 6 -25.51 -6.44 0.52
C GLU A 6 -24.14 -6.95 0.03
N ILE A 7 -23.06 -6.19 0.28
CA ILE A 7 -21.69 -6.59 -0.06
C ILE A 7 -21.21 -7.76 0.81
N ILE A 8 -21.54 -7.76 2.09
CA ILE A 8 -21.19 -8.85 3.00
C ILE A 8 -21.91 -10.14 2.57
N GLU A 9 -23.19 -10.06 2.21
CA GLU A 9 -23.96 -11.20 1.73
C GLU A 9 -23.44 -11.71 0.39
N TYR A 10 -23.06 -10.81 -0.52
CA TYR A 10 -22.40 -11.13 -1.78
C TYR A 10 -21.08 -11.90 -1.59
N ILE A 11 -20.20 -11.44 -0.70
CA ILE A 11 -18.93 -12.12 -0.43
C ILE A 11 -19.17 -13.51 0.18
N LYS A 12 -20.18 -13.64 1.04
CA LYS A 12 -20.57 -14.95 1.63
C LYS A 12 -21.11 -15.90 0.57
N SER A 13 -21.95 -15.43 -0.36
CA SER A 13 -22.55 -16.27 -1.40
C SER A 13 -21.53 -16.79 -2.42
N LEU A 14 -20.46 -16.02 -2.67
CA LEU A 14 -19.34 -16.45 -3.50
C LEU A 14 -18.56 -17.64 -2.90
N ASN A 15 -18.73 -17.93 -1.61
CA ASN A 15 -17.97 -18.94 -0.85
C ASN A 15 -16.44 -18.81 -1.02
N VAL A 16 -15.96 -17.62 -1.37
CA VAL A 16 -14.54 -17.34 -1.55
C VAL A 16 -13.98 -16.78 -0.27
N LYS A 17 -13.02 -17.49 0.32
CA LYS A 17 -12.28 -16.99 1.48
C LYS A 17 -11.24 -15.98 1.03
N ILE A 18 -11.58 -14.69 1.07
CA ILE A 18 -10.59 -13.62 0.84
C ILE A 18 -9.52 -13.72 1.93
N ARG A 19 -8.28 -13.97 1.54
CA ARG A 19 -7.19 -14.15 2.52
C ARG A 19 -6.88 -12.81 3.19
N GLY A 20 -6.92 -12.80 4.52
CA GLY A 20 -6.62 -11.61 5.33
C GLY A 20 -7.77 -10.61 5.44
N SER A 21 -8.97 -10.93 4.96
CA SER A 21 -10.15 -10.10 5.19
C SER A 21 -10.78 -10.42 6.54
N ASN A 22 -11.16 -9.37 7.27
CA ASN A 22 -12.08 -9.43 8.40
C ASN A 22 -13.36 -8.68 8.04
N LEU A 23 -14.48 -9.01 8.68
CA LEU A 23 -15.76 -8.33 8.49
C LEU A 23 -15.63 -6.81 8.67
N ASP A 24 -14.86 -6.39 9.68
CA ASP A 24 -14.63 -4.96 9.97
C ASP A 24 -13.85 -4.26 8.86
N LEU A 25 -12.87 -4.95 8.27
CA LEU A 25 -12.10 -4.40 7.14
C LEU A 25 -12.96 -4.23 5.89
N ILE A 26 -13.91 -5.15 5.66
CA ILE A 26 -14.86 -5.07 4.54
C ILE A 26 -15.81 -3.88 4.76
N LYS A 27 -16.36 -3.73 5.97
CA LYS A 27 -17.22 -2.58 6.31
C LYS A 27 -16.48 -1.26 6.12
N LEU A 28 -15.26 -1.17 6.62
CA LEU A 28 -14.41 0.01 6.47
C LEU A 28 -14.19 0.36 4.99
N ALA A 29 -13.85 -0.64 4.16
CA ALA A 29 -13.64 -0.42 2.74
C ALA A 29 -14.92 0.04 2.01
N VAL A 30 -16.09 -0.48 2.39
CA VAL A 30 -17.38 -0.04 1.83
C VAL A 30 -17.70 1.39 2.23
N ASN A 31 -17.38 1.79 3.47
CA ASN A 31 -17.57 3.15 3.95
C ASN A 31 -16.64 4.14 3.22
N ASP A 32 -15.36 3.79 3.09
CA ASP A 32 -14.34 4.67 2.51
C ASP A 32 -14.44 4.81 0.99
N HIS A 33 -14.88 3.75 0.29
CA HIS A 33 -14.82 3.67 -1.17
C HIS A 33 -16.17 3.45 -1.85
N GLY A 34 -17.23 3.12 -1.11
CA GLY A 34 -18.54 2.78 -1.65
C GLY A 34 -18.68 1.31 -2.04
N GLY A 35 -19.86 0.73 -1.80
CA GLY A 35 -20.12 -0.70 -2.01
C GLY A 35 -19.97 -1.16 -3.45
N GLU A 36 -20.38 -0.34 -4.42
CA GLU A 36 -20.29 -0.64 -5.85
C GLU A 36 -18.84 -0.80 -6.31
N ASN A 37 -17.95 0.06 -5.83
CA ASN A 37 -16.52 0.00 -6.11
C ASN A 37 -15.87 -1.23 -5.47
N VAL A 38 -16.21 -1.53 -4.21
CA VAL A 38 -15.71 -2.72 -3.51
C VAL A 38 -16.14 -4.00 -4.24
N LYS A 39 -17.40 -4.09 -4.67
CA LYS A 39 -17.90 -5.22 -5.45
C LYS A 39 -17.11 -5.42 -6.74
N ALA A 40 -16.91 -4.36 -7.52
CA ALA A 40 -16.16 -4.42 -8.76
C ALA A 40 -14.69 -4.85 -8.58
N VAL A 41 -14.03 -4.43 -7.50
CA VAL A 41 -12.65 -4.83 -7.21
C VAL A 41 -12.57 -6.30 -6.80
N ILE A 42 -13.56 -6.79 -6.04
CA ILE A 42 -13.63 -8.20 -5.66
C ILE A 42 -13.81 -9.08 -6.88
N ASP A 43 -14.71 -8.71 -7.80
CA ASP A 43 -14.94 -9.44 -9.05
C ASP A 43 -13.64 -9.57 -9.85
N ARG A 44 -12.89 -8.47 -9.98
CA ARG A 44 -11.56 -8.49 -10.62
C ARG A 44 -10.52 -9.32 -9.87
N ALA A 45 -10.56 -9.32 -8.54
CA ALA A 45 -9.64 -10.12 -7.74
C ALA A 45 -9.92 -11.63 -7.88
N LEU A 46 -11.18 -12.00 -8.13
CA LEU A 46 -11.60 -13.36 -8.45
C LEU A 46 -11.16 -13.78 -9.85
N GLU A 47 -11.28 -12.91 -10.86
CA GLU A 47 -10.77 -13.16 -12.22
C GLU A 47 -9.26 -13.47 -12.23
N VAL A 48 -8.50 -12.85 -11.33
CA VAL A 48 -7.03 -12.99 -11.22
C VAL A 48 -6.63 -14.14 -10.27
N ASP A 49 -7.59 -14.89 -9.72
CA ASP A 49 -7.40 -15.99 -8.74
C ASP A 49 -6.51 -15.60 -7.54
N ARG A 50 -6.58 -14.33 -7.14
CA ARG A 50 -5.85 -13.80 -5.97
C ARG A 50 -6.74 -12.90 -5.11
N PRO A 51 -7.82 -13.44 -4.51
CA PRO A 51 -8.68 -12.71 -3.57
C PRO A 51 -7.93 -12.46 -2.26
N ARG A 52 -7.04 -11.45 -2.25
CA ARG A 52 -6.29 -10.99 -1.08
C ARG A 52 -6.72 -9.59 -0.73
N MET A 53 -7.02 -9.34 0.54
CA MET A 53 -7.47 -8.02 1.00
C MET A 53 -6.45 -6.92 0.67
N ASN A 54 -5.15 -7.22 0.76
CA ASN A 54 -4.09 -6.27 0.40
C ASN A 54 -4.15 -5.84 -1.07
N TYR A 55 -4.56 -6.74 -1.97
CA TYR A 55 -4.71 -6.42 -3.39
C TYR A 55 -5.93 -5.54 -3.63
N VAL A 56 -7.06 -5.89 -2.99
CA VAL A 56 -8.29 -5.09 -3.00
C VAL A 56 -8.00 -3.68 -2.50
N ASN A 57 -7.36 -3.53 -1.33
CA ASN A 57 -6.98 -2.25 -0.76
C ASN A 57 -6.00 -1.47 -1.66
N GLY A 58 -5.09 -2.16 -2.35
CA GLY A 58 -4.18 -1.53 -3.30
C GLY A 58 -4.91 -0.86 -4.46
N ILE A 59 -5.88 -1.56 -5.06
CA ILE A 59 -6.70 -1.02 -6.15
C ILE A 59 -7.56 0.13 -5.67
N LEU A 60 -8.26 -0.05 -4.53
CA LEU A 60 -9.14 0.97 -3.97
C LEU A 60 -8.37 2.25 -3.57
N ASN A 61 -7.17 2.12 -3.00
CA ASN A 61 -6.32 3.26 -2.70
C ASN A 61 -5.84 3.97 -3.96
N ASN A 62 -5.54 3.21 -5.03
CA ASN A 62 -5.16 3.83 -6.30
C ASN A 62 -6.32 4.66 -6.86
N TRP A 63 -7.54 4.12 -6.83
CA TRP A 63 -8.75 4.83 -7.26
C TRP A 63 -9.08 6.03 -6.38
N LYS A 64 -8.81 5.97 -5.08
CA LYS A 64 -8.95 7.12 -4.19
C LYS A 64 -8.04 8.29 -4.61
N ILE A 65 -6.88 7.99 -5.21
CA ILE A 65 -5.92 8.99 -5.68
C ILE A 65 -6.25 9.44 -7.12
N GLU A 66 -6.55 8.51 -8.03
CA GLU A 66 -6.77 8.78 -9.45
C GLU A 66 -8.21 9.23 -9.78
N GLY A 67 -9.15 8.98 -8.87
CA GLY A 67 -10.59 9.06 -9.11
C GLY A 67 -11.19 7.67 -9.38
N TYR A 68 -12.40 7.45 -8.88
CA TYR A 68 -13.13 6.20 -9.11
C TYR A 68 -13.64 6.15 -10.55
N PRO A 69 -13.58 4.99 -11.22
CA PRO A 69 -14.12 4.85 -12.57
C PRO A 69 -15.65 4.99 -12.55
N GLU A 70 -16.22 5.80 -13.45
CA GLU A 70 -17.69 5.96 -13.60
C GLU A 70 -18.40 4.65 -13.98
N SER A 71 -17.68 3.70 -14.58
CA SER A 71 -18.19 2.36 -14.85
C SER A 71 -17.11 1.29 -14.64
N CYS A 72 -17.53 0.13 -14.15
CA CYS A 72 -16.67 -1.01 -13.81
C CYS A 72 -15.85 -1.54 -15.01
N THR A 73 -16.14 -1.09 -16.23
CA THR A 73 -15.59 -1.57 -17.50
C THR A 73 -14.54 -0.65 -18.13
N ASP A 74 -14.42 0.63 -17.73
CA ASP A 74 -13.53 1.59 -18.43
C ASP A 74 -12.07 1.65 -17.89
N SER A 75 -11.61 0.56 -17.28
CA SER A 75 -10.27 0.49 -16.65
C SER A 75 -9.09 0.38 -17.62
N ARG A 76 -9.34 0.37 -18.94
CA ARG A 76 -8.26 0.29 -19.95
C ARG A 76 -7.59 1.64 -20.23
N LYS A 77 -8.16 2.77 -19.79
CA LYS A 77 -7.65 4.11 -20.13
C LYS A 77 -6.55 4.65 -19.21
N ASN A 78 -6.46 4.20 -17.96
CA ASN A 78 -5.43 4.69 -17.03
C ASN A 78 -4.21 3.76 -16.96
N ARG A 79 -3.60 3.44 -18.12
CA ARG A 79 -2.16 3.14 -18.19
C ARG A 79 -1.34 4.43 -18.25
N SER A 80 -1.85 5.51 -17.66
CA SER A 80 -1.03 6.66 -17.32
C SER A 80 0.04 6.13 -16.37
N ILE A 81 1.26 6.10 -16.88
CA ILE A 81 2.51 5.92 -16.15
C ILE A 81 2.60 7.11 -15.19
N HIS A 82 1.78 7.12 -14.14
CA HIS A 82 2.04 8.00 -13.02
C HIS A 82 3.19 7.33 -12.30
N LYS A 83 4.40 7.74 -12.68
CA LYS A 83 5.56 7.74 -11.79
C LYS A 83 5.10 8.43 -10.52
N GLN A 84 4.53 7.69 -9.57
CA GLN A 84 4.55 8.11 -8.19
C GLN A 84 6.01 7.98 -7.82
N ASP A 85 6.74 9.10 -7.94
CA ASP A 85 8.00 9.37 -7.26
C ASP A 85 7.75 9.42 -5.73
N LYS A 86 7.10 8.37 -5.21
CA LYS A 86 7.13 7.95 -3.83
C LYS A 86 8.02 6.73 -3.80
N TYR A 87 9.28 6.91 -4.20
CA TYR A 87 10.33 6.17 -3.53
C TYR A 87 10.00 6.27 -2.05
N LYS A 88 9.65 5.13 -1.44
CA LYS A 88 9.65 4.96 0.01
C LYS A 88 10.93 5.65 0.45
N THR A 89 10.85 6.84 1.04
CA THR A 89 12.05 7.62 1.39
C THR A 89 12.90 6.64 2.16
N LEU A 90 13.98 6.17 1.53
CA LEU A 90 14.88 5.26 2.18
C LEU A 90 15.26 6.05 3.42
N ARG A 91 14.95 5.51 4.60
CA ARG A 91 15.38 6.10 5.88
C ARG A 91 16.88 5.90 6.00
N PHE A 92 17.63 6.35 4.98
CA PHE A 92 19.00 6.74 5.17
C PHE A 92 18.93 7.82 6.23
N ASN A 93 19.24 7.40 7.46
CA ASN A 93 19.51 8.34 8.52
C ASN A 93 20.63 9.21 7.97
N ASN A 94 20.34 10.48 7.70
CA ASN A 94 21.33 11.49 7.36
C ASN A 94 22.21 11.74 8.58
N PHE A 95 23.01 10.75 8.97
CA PHE A 95 24.01 10.92 10.00
C PHE A 95 25.10 11.81 9.41
N GLU A 96 25.39 12.90 10.11
CA GLU A 96 26.58 13.67 9.80
C GLU A 96 27.81 12.79 9.97
N PRO A 97 28.80 12.87 9.06
CA PRO A 97 30.05 12.15 9.21
C PRO A 97 30.72 12.58 10.52
N ARG A 98 31.27 11.62 11.26
CA ARG A 98 32.02 11.92 12.49
C ARG A 98 33.22 12.79 12.15
N ASN A 99 33.38 13.90 12.86
CA ASN A 99 34.58 14.71 12.78
C ASN A 99 35.65 14.09 13.67
N TYR A 100 36.80 13.76 13.09
CA TYR A 100 37.92 13.18 13.80
C TYR A 100 39.05 14.20 13.92
N ASP A 101 39.62 14.30 15.12
CA ASP A 101 40.89 14.98 15.31
C ASP A 101 42.02 14.05 14.87
N TYR A 102 42.52 14.28 13.66
CA TYR A 102 43.58 13.45 13.06
C TYR A 102 44.89 13.55 13.84
N GLU A 103 45.21 14.68 14.47
CA GLU A 103 46.44 14.81 15.25
C GLU A 103 46.39 13.95 16.51
N LYS A 104 45.23 13.91 17.19
CA LYS A 104 45.03 13.03 18.35
C LYS A 104 45.10 11.56 17.96
N LEU A 105 44.43 11.19 16.86
CA LEU A 105 44.46 9.81 16.36
C LEU A 105 45.87 9.37 15.97
N GLU A 106 46.64 10.25 15.34
CA GLU A 106 48.03 9.98 14.97
C GLU A 106 48.92 9.79 16.21
N LYS A 107 48.79 10.64 17.23
CA LYS A 107 49.54 10.51 18.49
C LYS A 107 49.20 9.23 19.25
N GLU A 108 47.92 8.83 19.31
CA GLU A 108 47.48 7.57 19.92
C GLU A 108 48.00 6.36 19.13
N LEU A 109 47.94 6.42 17.80
CA LEU A 109 48.36 5.33 16.92
C LEU A 109 49.88 5.12 16.95
N LEU A 110 50.66 6.20 17.00
CA LEU A 110 52.12 6.18 17.02
C LEU A 110 52.71 6.08 18.44
N GLY A 111 51.87 6.15 19.48
CA GLY A 111 52.27 6.00 20.88
C GLY A 111 53.07 7.17 21.45
N TRP A 112 52.96 8.37 20.87
CA TRP A 112 53.76 9.55 21.23
C TRP A 112 53.38 10.19 22.58
N GLU A 113 52.29 9.75 23.21
CA GLU A 113 51.91 10.19 24.57
C GLU A 113 52.61 9.42 25.71
N ARG A 114 53.42 8.39 25.41
CA ARG A 114 54.14 7.58 26.43
C ARG A 114 55.63 7.88 26.56
N GLY A 115 56.05 9.13 26.29
CA GLY A 115 57.43 9.61 26.44
C GLY A 115 57.62 10.45 27.70
#